data_AF-A0A9R1RDY4-F1
#
_entry.id   AF-A0A9R1RDY4-F1
#
_cell.length_a   1.000
_cell.length_b   1.000
_cell.length_c   1.000
_cell.angle_alpha   90.00
_cell.angle_beta   90.00
_cell.angle_gamma   90.00
#
_symmetry.space_group_name_H-M   'P 1'
#
loop_
_entity.id
_entity.type
_entity.pdbx_description
1 polymer ?
#
loop_
_entity_poly.entity_id
_entity_poly.type
_entity_poly.pdbx_seq_one_letter_code
_entity_poly.pdbx_strand_id
1 'polypeptide(L)'
;MVSPTSGKCMLHNFAADFEMYGILDAVASGPIDARLSEKSTMVGVGMSMEGIEQNPIVYDLMSEMGFHHRQVDLQVWVETYPTRRYGKSVVGLQDAWRILHQTLYNCTDGKNDKNRDVIVAFPDVEPFVIQTPGLCTRTSKNYSTMPSENSVLRDASNDAYDQPHIWYDTIAVIHALELFLEYGDEVSDSNTFRYDLVDLTRQALAKYANQIFLKIIQGYKSNNINQVTTLCERFLNIVEDLDVLLASHEGFLLGPWLESAKGLARDHEQEIQYEWNARTQITMWFDNTETKASLLRDYANKYWSGLLRDYYGPRAAIYFKHLISSLKKKEPFALEEWRREWISLTNNWQSDMKVFTTTATGDTLNISRALYIKYLRNADSLGLDGMDSFGKPASL
;
A
#
# COMPACT_ATOMS: atom_id res chain seq x y z
N MET A 1 -35.34 -21.35 7.20
CA MET A 1 -35.60 -19.92 7.42
C MET A 1 -34.56 -19.15 6.66
N VAL A 2 -34.92 -18.58 5.51
CA VAL A 2 -34.03 -17.74 4.70
C VAL A 2 -34.00 -16.38 5.41
N SER A 3 -32.86 -16.01 5.97
CA SER A 3 -32.63 -14.64 6.42
C SER A 3 -32.44 -13.78 5.16
N PRO A 4 -33.33 -12.82 4.85
CA PRO A 4 -33.09 -11.90 3.77
C PRO A 4 -32.07 -10.88 4.27
N THR A 5 -30.86 -10.88 3.74
CA THR A 5 -29.92 -9.78 3.97
C THR A 5 -30.39 -8.56 3.16
N SER A 6 -31.33 -7.80 3.75
CA SER A 6 -32.01 -6.64 3.16
C SER A 6 -31.22 -5.32 3.31
N GLY A 7 -29.91 -5.31 3.04
CA GLY A 7 -29.08 -4.10 3.22
C GLY A 7 -27.96 -3.98 2.19
N LYS A 8 -27.59 -2.75 1.84
CA LYS A 8 -26.41 -2.46 1.01
C LYS A 8 -25.25 -2.02 1.91
N CYS A 9 -24.25 -2.88 2.05
CA CYS A 9 -23.06 -2.59 2.84
C CYS A 9 -21.89 -2.25 1.95
N MET A 10 -21.14 -1.22 2.31
CA MET A 10 -19.82 -0.95 1.76
C MET A 10 -18.81 -1.79 2.56
N LEU A 11 -17.94 -2.55 1.87
CA LEU A 11 -16.85 -3.32 2.47
C LEU A 11 -15.52 -2.54 2.46
N HIS A 12 -15.24 -1.82 1.36
CA HIS A 12 -14.09 -0.91 1.15
C HIS A 12 -12.70 -1.46 1.48
N ASN A 13 -12.38 -1.64 2.75
CA ASN A 13 -11.06 -1.98 3.24
C ASN A 13 -11.02 -3.43 3.75
N PHE A 14 -9.94 -4.11 3.38
CA PHE A 14 -9.56 -5.42 3.89
C PHE A 14 -8.35 -5.26 4.82
N ALA A 15 -8.40 -5.87 6.01
CA ALA A 15 -7.29 -5.93 6.97
C ALA A 15 -6.68 -4.60 7.50
N ALA A 16 -7.33 -3.45 7.33
CA ALA A 16 -6.77 -2.11 7.60
C ALA A 16 -5.45 -1.84 6.87
N ASP A 17 -5.29 -2.30 5.62
CA ASP A 17 -4.11 -1.94 4.83
C ASP A 17 -4.08 -0.44 4.45
N PHE A 18 -2.87 0.12 4.34
CA PHE A 18 -2.63 1.54 4.12
C PHE A 18 -2.40 1.81 2.62
N GLU A 19 -3.47 1.80 1.85
CA GLU A 19 -3.48 2.18 0.43
C GLU A 19 -4.53 3.27 0.24
N MET A 20 -4.18 4.35 -0.46
CA MET A 20 -5.16 5.38 -0.80
C MET A 20 -6.02 4.88 -1.96
N TYR A 21 -7.22 4.43 -1.62
CA TYR A 21 -8.14 3.76 -2.53
C TYR A 21 -9.56 4.23 -2.27
N GLY A 22 -10.37 4.28 -3.34
CA GLY A 22 -11.80 4.39 -3.21
C GLY A 22 -12.53 4.34 -4.55
N ILE A 23 -13.86 4.24 -4.44
CA ILE A 23 -14.80 4.20 -5.55
C ILE A 23 -15.90 5.23 -5.31
N LEU A 24 -15.53 6.49 -5.07
CA LEU A 24 -16.43 7.53 -4.55
C LEU A 24 -17.71 7.69 -5.39
N ASP A 25 -17.61 7.57 -6.72
CA ASP A 25 -18.75 7.59 -7.63
C ASP A 25 -19.79 6.51 -7.29
N ALA A 26 -19.32 5.27 -7.09
CA ALA A 26 -20.15 4.13 -6.71
C ALA A 26 -20.70 4.25 -5.28
N VAL A 27 -19.95 4.89 -4.37
CA VAL A 27 -20.41 5.18 -3.01
C VAL A 27 -21.52 6.23 -3.03
N ALA A 28 -21.36 7.30 -3.82
CA ALA A 28 -22.31 8.40 -3.93
C ALA A 28 -23.63 7.99 -4.61
N SER A 29 -23.56 7.17 -5.67
CA SER A 29 -24.77 6.76 -6.41
C SER A 29 -25.39 5.49 -5.82
N GLY A 30 -24.56 4.58 -5.33
CA GLY A 30 -24.92 3.20 -5.06
C GLY A 30 -26.14 2.99 -4.15
N PRO A 31 -26.20 3.62 -2.96
CA PRO A 31 -27.36 3.52 -2.07
C PRO A 31 -28.67 4.00 -2.71
N ILE A 32 -28.61 5.09 -3.47
CA ILE A 32 -29.77 5.67 -4.14
C ILE A 32 -30.25 4.74 -5.26
N ASP A 33 -29.33 4.26 -6.09
CA ASP A 33 -29.63 3.36 -7.21
C ASP A 33 -30.23 2.05 -6.71
N ALA A 34 -29.69 1.49 -5.61
CA ALA A 34 -30.21 0.25 -5.02
C ALA A 34 -31.63 0.42 -4.45
N ARG A 35 -31.92 1.57 -3.82
CA ARG A 35 -33.25 1.88 -3.30
C ARG A 35 -34.28 2.12 -4.42
N LEU A 36 -33.87 2.72 -5.53
CA LEU A 36 -34.75 3.02 -6.68
C LEU A 36 -34.88 1.85 -7.66
N SER A 37 -34.09 0.78 -7.50
CA SER A 37 -34.14 -0.41 -8.36
C SER A 37 -35.50 -1.10 -8.34
N GLU A 38 -35.86 -1.75 -9.46
CA GLU A 38 -37.12 -2.47 -9.57
C GLU A 38 -37.19 -3.60 -8.52
N LYS A 39 -38.26 -3.63 -7.72
CA LYS A 39 -38.47 -4.61 -6.62
C LYS A 39 -37.45 -4.50 -5.48
N SER A 40 -36.90 -3.31 -5.25
CA SER A 40 -36.02 -3.09 -4.09
C SER A 40 -36.70 -3.48 -2.78
N THR A 41 -36.03 -4.31 -1.99
CA THR A 41 -36.39 -4.66 -0.60
C THR A 41 -35.39 -4.07 0.40
N MET A 42 -34.60 -3.09 -0.04
CA MET A 42 -33.56 -2.45 0.77
C MET A 42 -34.18 -1.70 1.96
N VAL A 43 -33.74 -2.01 3.18
CA VAL A 43 -34.20 -1.33 4.40
C VAL A 43 -33.10 -0.52 5.10
N GLY A 44 -31.87 -0.54 4.59
CA GLY A 44 -30.77 0.23 5.16
C GLY A 44 -29.47 0.15 4.36
N VAL A 45 -28.54 1.02 4.78
CA VAL A 45 -27.13 1.03 4.34
C VAL A 45 -26.24 0.67 5.53
N GLY A 46 -25.04 0.16 5.25
CA GLY A 46 -24.06 -0.17 6.28
C GLY A 46 -22.62 -0.03 5.81
N MET A 47 -21.70 -0.05 6.77
CA MET A 47 -20.26 -0.11 6.58
C MET A 47 -19.76 -1.37 7.30
N SER A 48 -19.02 -2.22 6.60
CA SER A 48 -18.61 -3.54 7.09
C SER A 48 -17.13 -3.84 6.83
N MET A 49 -16.29 -2.83 6.98
CA MET A 49 -14.85 -2.86 6.74
C MET A 49 -14.18 -3.82 7.71
N GLU A 50 -13.16 -4.55 7.25
CA GLU A 50 -12.36 -5.38 8.15
C GLU A 50 -11.51 -4.54 9.12
N GLY A 51 -11.19 -3.30 8.74
CA GLY A 51 -10.53 -2.33 9.61
C GLY A 51 -10.81 -0.88 9.24
N ILE A 52 -10.58 0.02 10.19
CA ILE A 52 -10.86 1.46 10.10
C ILE A 52 -9.55 2.27 10.09
N GLU A 53 -9.60 3.59 10.32
CA GLU A 53 -8.42 4.47 10.44
C GLU A 53 -7.62 4.70 9.14
N GLN A 54 -8.24 4.47 7.97
CA GLN A 54 -7.71 4.87 6.65
C GLN A 54 -8.82 5.50 5.78
N ASN A 55 -8.45 6.20 4.71
CA ASN A 55 -9.37 6.75 3.70
C ASN A 55 -10.64 7.44 4.26
N PRO A 56 -10.50 8.44 5.15
CA PRO A 56 -11.64 9.04 5.86
C PRO A 56 -12.67 9.67 4.93
N ILE A 57 -12.28 10.14 3.74
CA ILE A 57 -13.20 10.69 2.73
C ILE A 57 -14.28 9.68 2.30
N VAL A 58 -13.92 8.40 2.20
CA VAL A 58 -14.85 7.34 1.78
C VAL A 58 -15.89 7.08 2.85
N TYR A 59 -15.47 7.06 4.12
CA TYR A 59 -16.36 6.86 5.27
C TYR A 59 -17.23 8.06 5.58
N ASP A 60 -16.71 9.27 5.38
CA ASP A 60 -17.48 10.52 5.49
C ASP A 60 -18.64 10.50 4.48
N LEU A 61 -18.34 10.22 3.21
CA LEU A 61 -19.36 10.12 2.17
C LEU A 61 -20.38 9.02 2.46
N MET A 62 -19.93 7.79 2.74
CA MET A 62 -20.85 6.66 2.94
C MET A 62 -21.77 6.84 4.15
N SER A 63 -21.27 7.47 5.22
CA SER A 63 -22.09 7.80 6.40
C SER A 63 -23.17 8.83 6.05
N GLU A 64 -22.81 9.84 5.26
CA GLU A 64 -23.75 10.88 4.80
C GLU A 64 -24.83 10.29 3.86
N MET A 65 -24.48 9.32 3.02
CA MET A 65 -25.41 8.68 2.09
C MET A 65 -26.60 7.98 2.77
N GLY A 66 -26.51 7.65 4.07
CA GLY A 66 -27.64 7.14 4.84
C GLY A 66 -28.79 8.15 5.01
N PHE A 67 -28.51 9.44 4.85
CA PHE A 67 -29.46 10.54 5.02
C PHE A 67 -29.93 11.14 3.69
N HIS A 68 -29.29 10.78 2.57
CA HIS A 68 -29.63 11.33 1.27
C HIS A 68 -30.80 10.59 0.61
N HIS A 69 -31.71 11.35 0.02
CA HIS A 69 -32.82 10.81 -0.77
C HIS A 69 -32.63 10.95 -2.28
N ARG A 70 -31.59 11.65 -2.71
CA ARG A 70 -31.22 11.87 -4.11
C ARG A 70 -29.70 11.72 -4.24
N GLN A 71 -29.21 11.57 -5.46
CA GLN A 71 -27.78 11.53 -5.71
C GLN A 71 -27.14 12.87 -5.29
N VAL A 72 -25.97 12.77 -4.66
CA VAL A 72 -25.14 13.92 -4.27
C VAL A 72 -24.39 14.43 -5.51
N ASP A 73 -24.22 15.74 -5.62
CA ASP A 73 -23.25 16.31 -6.55
C ASP A 73 -21.84 16.03 -6.01
N LEU A 74 -21.26 14.92 -6.48
CA LEU A 74 -20.00 14.41 -5.94
C LEU A 74 -18.83 15.37 -6.20
N GLN A 75 -18.83 16.08 -7.34
CA GLN A 75 -17.78 17.04 -7.64
C GLN A 75 -17.78 18.16 -6.59
N VAL A 76 -18.94 18.76 -6.33
CA VAL A 76 -19.08 19.79 -5.28
C VAL A 76 -18.76 19.23 -3.91
N TRP A 77 -19.18 18.00 -3.61
CA TRP A 77 -18.93 17.34 -2.32
C TRP A 77 -17.43 17.13 -2.06
N VAL A 78 -16.67 16.70 -3.08
CA VAL A 78 -15.21 16.51 -3.01
C VAL A 78 -14.50 17.86 -2.91
N GLU A 79 -14.83 18.84 -3.75
CA GLU A 79 -14.17 20.15 -3.74
C GLU A 79 -14.40 20.90 -2.42
N THR A 80 -15.52 20.65 -1.73
CA THR A 80 -15.80 21.22 -0.40
C THR A 80 -15.20 20.42 0.76
N TYR A 81 -14.73 19.18 0.54
CA TYR A 81 -14.13 18.31 1.56
C TYR A 81 -12.93 18.92 2.30
N PRO A 82 -11.89 19.44 1.62
CA PRO A 82 -10.75 20.03 2.32
C PRO A 82 -11.16 21.22 3.19
N THR A 83 -12.16 21.99 2.79
CA THR A 83 -12.62 23.14 3.56
C THR A 83 -13.22 22.72 4.90
N ARG A 84 -14.12 21.73 4.90
CA ARG A 84 -14.72 21.18 6.13
C ARG A 84 -13.70 20.42 6.99
N ARG A 85 -12.75 19.74 6.35
CA ARG A 85 -11.76 18.91 7.03
C ARG A 85 -10.62 19.74 7.65
N TYR A 86 -10.13 20.76 6.95
CA TYR A 86 -8.98 21.56 7.38
C TYR A 86 -9.38 22.86 8.09
N GLY A 87 -10.67 23.21 8.06
CA GLY A 87 -11.19 24.42 8.71
C GLY A 87 -10.91 25.72 7.96
N LYS A 88 -10.35 25.65 6.75
CA LYS A 88 -10.03 26.80 5.91
C LYS A 88 -10.26 26.49 4.44
N SER A 89 -10.86 27.44 3.71
CA SER A 89 -11.04 27.33 2.26
C SER A 89 -9.77 27.76 1.55
N VAL A 90 -9.06 26.82 0.94
CA VAL A 90 -7.86 27.07 0.14
C VAL A 90 -8.04 26.44 -1.23
N VAL A 91 -8.15 27.25 -2.28
CA VAL A 91 -8.52 26.81 -3.63
C VAL A 91 -7.58 25.74 -4.16
N GLY A 92 -6.27 25.88 -3.95
CA GLY A 92 -5.29 24.88 -4.39
C GLY A 92 -5.48 23.50 -3.76
N LEU A 93 -5.98 23.42 -2.51
CA LEU A 93 -6.32 22.14 -1.88
C LEU A 93 -7.62 21.55 -2.44
N GLN A 94 -8.58 22.38 -2.88
CA GLN A 94 -9.78 21.92 -3.57
C GLN A 94 -9.42 21.30 -4.92
N ASP A 95 -8.51 21.95 -5.67
CA ASP A 95 -7.96 21.42 -6.91
C ASP A 95 -7.21 20.09 -6.69
N ALA A 96 -6.42 20.00 -5.62
CA ALA A 96 -5.72 18.77 -5.26
C ALA A 96 -6.71 17.62 -4.99
N TRP A 97 -7.73 17.84 -4.16
CA TRP A 97 -8.74 16.82 -3.86
C TRP A 97 -9.56 16.40 -5.08
N ARG A 98 -9.80 17.30 -6.04
CA ARG A 98 -10.39 16.93 -7.34
C ARG A 98 -9.50 15.97 -8.11
N ILE A 99 -8.18 16.19 -8.13
CA ILE A 99 -7.23 15.26 -8.77
C ILE A 99 -7.24 13.91 -8.04
N LEU A 100 -7.22 13.90 -6.69
CA LEU A 100 -7.27 12.66 -5.91
C LEU A 100 -8.57 11.88 -6.15
N HIS A 101 -9.70 12.58 -6.31
CA HIS A 101 -10.97 11.96 -6.73
C HIS A 101 -10.84 11.29 -8.10
N GLN A 102 -10.31 11.99 -9.10
CA GLN A 102 -10.15 11.44 -10.45
C GLN A 102 -9.13 10.29 -10.55
N THR A 103 -8.30 10.08 -9.52
CA THR A 103 -7.22 9.10 -9.49
C THR A 103 -7.43 8.04 -8.41
N LEU A 104 -6.87 8.24 -7.21
CA LEU A 104 -6.88 7.29 -6.08
C LEU A 104 -8.31 6.87 -5.70
N TYR A 105 -9.24 7.81 -5.73
CA TYR A 105 -10.59 7.61 -5.20
C TYR A 105 -11.66 7.33 -6.27
N ASN A 106 -11.26 6.99 -7.50
CA ASN A 106 -12.14 6.56 -8.57
C ASN A 106 -11.62 5.31 -9.31
N CYS A 107 -11.39 4.23 -8.56
CA CYS A 107 -11.07 2.95 -9.18
C CYS A 107 -12.29 2.36 -9.91
N THR A 108 -12.15 2.01 -11.19
CA THR A 108 -13.26 1.47 -12.00
C THR A 108 -12.98 0.08 -12.57
N ASP A 109 -11.87 -0.55 -12.21
CA ASP A 109 -11.44 -1.83 -12.81
C ASP A 109 -12.13 -3.06 -12.17
N GLY A 110 -12.92 -2.84 -11.13
CA GLY A 110 -13.70 -3.87 -10.43
C GLY A 110 -12.88 -4.75 -9.49
N LYS A 111 -11.59 -4.47 -9.29
CA LYS A 111 -10.77 -5.19 -8.31
C LYS A 111 -10.95 -4.56 -6.93
N ASN A 112 -11.02 -5.43 -5.92
CA ASN A 112 -10.85 -4.99 -4.54
C ASN A 112 -9.37 -4.76 -4.30
N ASP A 113 -9.04 -3.63 -3.71
CA ASP A 113 -7.65 -3.32 -3.45
C ASP A 113 -7.14 -4.05 -2.22
N LYS A 114 -5.92 -4.56 -2.35
CA LYS A 114 -5.11 -5.08 -1.26
C LYS A 114 -3.75 -4.48 -1.44
N ASN A 115 -3.20 -3.83 -0.42
CA ASN A 115 -1.88 -3.25 -0.53
C ASN A 115 -0.86 -4.38 -0.78
N ARG A 116 -0.25 -4.32 -1.96
CA ARG A 116 0.81 -5.21 -2.44
C ARG A 116 2.04 -4.43 -2.87
N ASP A 117 2.19 -3.19 -2.39
CA ASP A 117 3.42 -2.44 -2.56
C ASP A 117 4.59 -3.27 -2.03
N VAL A 118 5.68 -3.24 -2.78
CA VAL A 118 6.83 -4.13 -2.54
C VAL A 118 7.39 -3.95 -1.13
N ILE A 119 7.36 -2.73 -0.59
CA ILE A 119 7.84 -2.42 0.77
C ILE A 119 7.16 -3.32 1.80
N VAL A 120 5.84 -3.52 1.69
CA VAL A 120 5.03 -4.25 2.67
C VAL A 120 4.71 -5.68 2.24
N ALA A 121 4.97 -6.04 0.98
CA ALA A 121 4.68 -7.35 0.41
C ALA A 121 5.83 -7.80 -0.53
N PHE A 122 7.00 -8.09 0.04
CA PHE A 122 8.14 -8.56 -0.75
C PHE A 122 7.81 -9.88 -1.49
N PRO A 123 8.24 -10.02 -2.76
CA PRO A 123 7.96 -11.21 -3.55
C PRO A 123 8.62 -12.47 -2.98
N ASP A 124 7.79 -13.45 -2.65
CA ASP A 124 8.22 -14.80 -2.27
C ASP A 124 8.29 -15.74 -3.48
N VAL A 125 9.06 -15.30 -4.49
CA VAL A 125 9.26 -16.03 -5.75
C VAL A 125 10.68 -15.85 -6.26
N GLU A 126 11.09 -16.73 -7.18
CA GLU A 126 12.33 -16.55 -7.94
C GLU A 126 12.33 -15.20 -8.69
N PRO A 127 13.40 -14.39 -8.59
CA PRO A 127 13.43 -13.05 -9.21
C PRO A 127 13.22 -13.06 -10.73
N PHE A 128 13.57 -14.16 -11.41
CA PHE A 128 13.38 -14.30 -12.85
C PHE A 128 11.90 -14.46 -13.26
N VAL A 129 11.02 -14.89 -12.34
CA VAL A 129 9.57 -15.04 -12.58
C VAL A 129 8.85 -13.69 -12.57
N ILE A 130 9.38 -12.70 -11.85
CA ILE A 130 8.81 -11.36 -11.74
C ILE A 130 8.83 -10.68 -13.11
N GLN A 131 7.68 -10.31 -13.66
CA GLN A 131 7.61 -9.64 -14.95
C GLN A 131 8.05 -8.17 -14.82
N THR A 132 8.82 -7.67 -15.80
CA THR A 132 9.33 -6.29 -15.83
C THR A 132 8.97 -5.64 -17.18
N PRO A 133 8.26 -4.50 -17.21
CA PRO A 133 8.00 -3.76 -18.44
C PRO A 133 9.32 -3.38 -19.13
N GLY A 134 9.41 -3.52 -20.46
CA GLY A 134 10.56 -3.06 -21.26
C GLY A 134 11.67 -4.07 -21.57
N LEU A 135 11.62 -5.31 -21.06
CA LEU A 135 12.40 -6.45 -21.59
C LEU A 135 11.47 -7.44 -22.32
N CYS A 136 11.16 -7.18 -23.58
CA CYS A 136 10.52 -8.18 -24.44
C CYS A 136 11.55 -8.77 -25.43
N THR A 137 12.03 -10.00 -25.20
CA THR A 137 12.58 -10.86 -26.26
C THR A 137 12.41 -12.34 -25.95
N ARG A 138 11.46 -12.97 -26.65
CA ARG A 138 11.60 -14.27 -27.35
C ARG A 138 12.78 -15.17 -26.91
N THR A 139 12.61 -15.92 -25.83
CA THR A 139 13.13 -17.30 -25.71
C THR A 139 12.26 -18.10 -24.74
N SER A 140 11.03 -18.42 -25.16
CA SER A 140 10.44 -19.69 -24.71
C SER A 140 11.27 -20.80 -25.37
N LYS A 141 12.30 -21.28 -24.68
CA LYS A 141 12.82 -22.61 -24.97
C LYS A 141 11.88 -23.58 -24.28
N ASN A 142 11.10 -24.24 -25.11
CA ASN A 142 10.23 -25.36 -24.77
C ASN A 142 10.92 -26.32 -23.80
N TYR A 143 10.41 -26.42 -22.58
CA TYR A 143 10.39 -27.71 -21.89
C TYR A 143 9.06 -28.36 -22.24
N SER A 144 9.13 -29.22 -23.25
CA SER A 144 8.01 -30.02 -23.71
C SER A 144 7.64 -31.07 -22.66
N THR A 145 6.41 -31.03 -22.19
CA THR A 145 5.71 -32.24 -21.71
C THR A 145 4.27 -32.18 -22.22
N MET A 146 3.96 -33.13 -23.11
CA MET A 146 2.64 -33.34 -23.72
C MET A 146 1.55 -33.55 -22.64
N PRO A 147 0.31 -33.14 -22.89
CA PRO A 147 -0.81 -33.41 -21.98
C PRO A 147 -1.36 -34.82 -22.21
N SER A 148 -1.42 -35.64 -21.16
CA SER A 148 -2.35 -36.78 -21.14
C SER A 148 -3.61 -36.37 -20.40
N GLU A 149 -4.75 -36.54 -21.06
CA GLU A 149 -6.08 -36.45 -20.46
C GLU A 149 -6.17 -37.36 -19.23
N ASN A 150 -6.35 -36.75 -18.06
CA ASN A 150 -7.19 -37.26 -16.99
C ASN A 150 -7.38 -36.16 -15.93
N SER A 151 -8.64 -35.83 -15.71
CA SER A 151 -9.11 -34.85 -14.73
C SER A 151 -8.72 -35.25 -13.32
N VAL A 152 -7.70 -34.58 -12.78
CA VAL A 152 -7.49 -34.43 -11.34
C VAL A 152 -7.19 -32.95 -11.12
N LEU A 153 -7.97 -32.33 -10.24
CA LEU A 153 -7.80 -30.96 -9.76
C LEU A 153 -6.31 -30.74 -9.40
N ARG A 154 -5.58 -30.04 -10.28
CA ARG A 154 -4.24 -29.53 -9.97
C ARG A 154 -4.43 -28.18 -9.31
N ASP A 155 -3.87 -28.05 -8.10
CA ASP A 155 -3.64 -26.79 -7.41
C ASP A 155 -3.16 -25.73 -8.42
N ALA A 156 -3.86 -24.59 -8.43
CA ALA A 156 -3.40 -23.41 -9.14
C ALA A 156 -2.04 -23.02 -8.54
N SER A 157 -1.01 -23.00 -9.38
CA SER A 157 0.38 -22.73 -9.02
C SER A 157 0.52 -21.51 -8.09
N ASN A 158 1.08 -21.75 -6.90
CA ASN A 158 1.45 -20.77 -5.87
C ASN A 158 2.66 -19.87 -6.29
N ASP A 159 2.96 -19.79 -7.60
CA ASP A 159 4.21 -19.24 -8.16
C ASP A 159 4.02 -17.91 -8.91
N ALA A 160 2.81 -17.33 -8.90
CA ALA A 160 2.57 -16.05 -9.55
C ALA A 160 2.90 -14.89 -8.61
N TYR A 161 3.83 -14.00 -9.02
CA TYR A 161 4.06 -12.74 -8.34
C TYR A 161 2.81 -11.85 -8.45
N ASP A 162 2.18 -11.57 -7.32
CA ASP A 162 1.07 -10.61 -7.20
C ASP A 162 1.63 -9.19 -7.31
N GLN A 163 1.36 -8.51 -8.43
CA GLN A 163 1.93 -7.19 -8.70
C GLN A 163 1.22 -6.10 -7.88
N PRO A 164 1.94 -5.06 -7.42
CA PRO A 164 1.32 -3.89 -6.82
C PRO A 164 0.25 -3.32 -7.75
N HIS A 165 -0.94 -3.10 -7.21
CA HIS A 165 -2.05 -2.57 -7.98
C HIS A 165 -1.82 -1.09 -8.32
N ILE A 166 -2.07 -0.73 -9.58
CA ILE A 166 -2.03 0.64 -10.09
C ILE A 166 -3.16 0.83 -11.11
N TRP A 167 -4.10 1.73 -10.81
CA TRP A 167 -5.26 2.03 -11.66
C TRP A 167 -5.35 3.51 -12.07
N TYR A 168 -4.37 4.30 -11.65
CA TYR A 168 -4.32 5.75 -11.84
C TYR A 168 -2.96 6.19 -12.35
N ASP A 169 -2.90 7.41 -12.87
CA ASP A 169 -1.66 8.08 -13.25
C ASP A 169 -0.93 8.59 -11.99
N THR A 170 0.28 8.08 -11.75
CA THR A 170 1.12 8.50 -10.63
C THR A 170 1.58 9.95 -10.75
N ILE A 171 1.72 10.49 -11.96
CA ILE A 171 2.14 11.87 -12.19
C ILE A 171 1.05 12.83 -11.73
N ALA A 172 -0.22 12.55 -12.05
CA ALA A 172 -1.34 13.30 -11.52
C ALA A 172 -1.40 13.30 -9.97
N VAL A 173 -1.11 12.16 -9.33
CA VAL A 173 -1.04 12.08 -7.85
C VAL A 173 0.14 12.88 -7.28
N ILE A 174 1.30 12.86 -7.95
CA ILE A 174 2.45 13.70 -7.57
C ILE A 174 2.09 15.18 -7.72
N HIS A 175 1.34 15.56 -8.75
CA HIS A 175 0.86 16.93 -8.91
C HIS A 175 -0.12 17.35 -7.81
N ALA A 176 -1.01 16.45 -7.38
CA ALA A 176 -1.85 16.71 -6.20
C ALA A 176 -1.00 16.92 -4.93
N LEU A 177 0.08 16.13 -4.76
CA LEU A 177 1.03 16.31 -3.66
C LEU A 177 1.74 17.68 -3.75
N GLU A 178 2.14 18.13 -4.94
CA GLU A 178 2.72 19.47 -5.13
C GLU A 178 1.81 20.57 -4.60
N LEU A 179 0.51 20.51 -4.92
CA LEU A 179 -0.48 21.46 -4.40
C LEU A 179 -0.60 21.39 -2.87
N PHE A 180 -0.59 20.19 -2.28
CA PHE A 180 -0.54 20.05 -0.82
C PHE A 180 0.70 20.72 -0.21
N LEU A 181 1.86 20.61 -0.85
CA LEU A 181 3.11 21.19 -0.37
C LEU A 181 3.19 22.70 -0.58
N GLU A 182 2.64 23.21 -1.68
CA GLU A 182 2.58 24.63 -2.01
C GLU A 182 1.68 25.39 -1.05
N TYR A 183 0.47 24.88 -0.82
CA TYR A 183 -0.55 25.53 0.01
C TYR A 183 -0.53 25.08 1.48
N GLY A 184 0.39 24.18 1.85
CA GLY A 184 0.43 23.57 3.16
C GLY A 184 0.69 24.53 4.32
N ASP A 185 1.43 25.62 4.10
CA ASP A 185 1.69 26.62 5.15
C ASP A 185 0.40 27.31 5.63
N GLU A 186 -0.65 27.33 4.80
CA GLU A 186 -1.93 27.95 5.16
C GLU A 186 -2.78 27.13 6.15
N VAL A 187 -2.48 25.84 6.28
CA VAL A 187 -3.29 24.85 7.01
C VAL A 187 -2.44 23.86 7.81
N SER A 188 -1.14 24.10 7.96
CA SER A 188 -0.19 23.19 8.66
C SER A 188 -0.57 22.93 10.12
N ASP A 189 -1.28 23.87 10.74
CA ASP A 189 -1.78 23.74 12.11
C ASP A 189 -2.91 22.70 12.22
N SER A 190 -3.58 22.37 11.12
CA SER A 190 -4.64 21.39 11.08
C SER A 190 -4.08 19.96 11.19
N ASN A 191 -4.53 19.23 12.20
CA ASN A 191 -4.14 17.83 12.40
C ASN A 191 -4.59 16.94 11.24
N THR A 192 -5.78 17.18 10.69
CA THR A 192 -6.32 16.40 9.56
C THR A 192 -5.58 16.68 8.26
N PHE A 193 -5.11 17.92 8.06
CA PHE A 193 -4.22 18.24 6.94
C PHE A 193 -2.89 17.50 7.06
N ARG A 194 -2.25 17.53 8.24
CA ARG A 194 -1.00 16.80 8.47
C ARG A 194 -1.17 15.29 8.25
N TYR A 195 -2.28 14.69 8.70
CA TYR A 195 -2.60 13.29 8.41
C TYR A 195 -2.65 13.01 6.90
N ASP A 196 -3.43 13.80 6.15
CA ASP A 196 -3.60 13.57 4.71
C ASP A 196 -2.29 13.81 3.94
N LEU A 197 -1.48 14.78 4.39
CA LEU A 197 -0.17 15.04 3.81
C LEU A 197 0.80 13.87 4.03
N VAL A 198 0.82 13.25 5.23
CA VAL A 198 1.58 12.02 5.47
C VAL A 198 1.10 10.91 4.54
N ASP A 199 -0.21 10.68 4.45
CA ASP A 199 -0.75 9.57 3.65
C ASP A 199 -0.45 9.74 2.16
N LEU A 200 -0.65 10.94 1.62
CA LEU A 200 -0.38 11.25 0.22
C LEU A 200 1.11 11.18 -0.12
N THR A 201 1.98 11.69 0.76
CA THR A 201 3.44 11.60 0.56
C THR A 201 3.89 10.14 0.62
N ARG A 202 3.38 9.36 1.58
CA ARG A 202 3.63 7.92 1.71
C ARG A 202 3.19 7.18 0.46
N GLN A 203 1.98 7.45 -0.03
CA GLN A 203 1.40 6.86 -1.23
C GLN A 203 2.29 7.08 -2.45
N ALA A 204 2.69 8.33 -2.72
CA ALA A 204 3.54 8.66 -3.86
C ALA A 204 4.92 7.97 -3.78
N LEU A 205 5.54 7.95 -2.60
CA LEU A 205 6.82 7.29 -2.39
C LEU A 205 6.75 5.75 -2.46
N ALA A 206 5.66 5.14 -2.00
CA ALA A 206 5.44 3.71 -2.10
C ALA A 206 5.35 3.25 -3.57
N LYS A 207 4.59 3.98 -4.40
CA LYS A 207 4.54 3.70 -5.84
C LYS A 207 5.87 3.97 -6.54
N TYR A 208 6.60 4.99 -6.14
CA TYR A 208 7.97 5.21 -6.61
C TYR A 208 8.91 4.05 -6.22
N ALA A 209 8.80 3.52 -5.00
CA ALA A 209 9.60 2.37 -4.56
C ALA A 209 9.30 1.11 -5.38
N ASN A 210 8.03 0.89 -5.77
CA ASN A 210 7.67 -0.21 -6.69
C ASN A 210 8.41 -0.09 -8.03
N GLN A 211 8.50 1.12 -8.60
CA GLN A 211 9.25 1.35 -9.84
C GLN A 211 10.76 1.09 -9.66
N ILE A 212 11.34 1.53 -8.54
CA ILE A 212 12.75 1.22 -8.22
C ILE A 212 12.96 -0.28 -8.11
N PHE A 213 12.05 -1.01 -7.45
CA PHE A 213 12.13 -2.46 -7.34
C PHE A 213 12.10 -3.15 -8.70
N LEU A 214 11.22 -2.75 -9.61
CA LEU A 214 11.19 -3.30 -10.97
C LEU A 214 12.52 -3.05 -11.71
N LYS A 215 13.14 -1.89 -11.53
CA LYS A 215 14.48 -1.59 -12.08
C LYS A 215 15.58 -2.45 -11.43
N ILE A 216 15.48 -2.77 -10.13
CA ILE A 216 16.38 -3.73 -9.45
C ILE A 216 16.26 -5.10 -10.13
N ILE A 217 15.05 -5.62 -10.34
CA ILE A 217 14.82 -6.90 -11.01
C ILE A 217 15.34 -6.87 -12.45
N GLN A 218 15.15 -5.75 -13.17
CA GLN A 218 15.67 -5.56 -14.52
C GLN A 218 17.20 -5.61 -14.56
N GLY A 219 17.87 -4.92 -13.63
CA GLY A 219 19.32 -4.93 -13.47
C GLY A 219 19.84 -6.32 -13.11
N TYR A 220 19.13 -7.04 -12.23
CA TYR A 220 19.46 -8.41 -11.85
C TYR A 220 19.41 -9.36 -13.06
N LYS A 221 18.33 -9.31 -13.84
CA LYS A 221 18.19 -10.12 -15.08
C LYS A 221 19.25 -9.79 -16.12
N SER A 222 19.74 -8.56 -16.14
CA SER A 222 20.78 -8.09 -17.06
C SER A 222 22.21 -8.30 -16.52
N ASN A 223 22.37 -8.95 -15.36
CA ASN A 223 23.64 -9.13 -14.65
C ASN A 223 24.39 -7.81 -14.36
N ASN A 224 23.67 -6.70 -14.19
CA ASN A 224 24.25 -5.39 -13.90
C ASN A 224 24.37 -5.16 -12.39
N ILE A 225 25.43 -5.72 -11.80
CA ILE A 225 25.65 -5.67 -10.35
C ILE A 225 25.74 -4.24 -9.80
N ASN A 226 26.40 -3.32 -10.50
CA ASN A 226 26.57 -1.94 -10.03
C ASN A 226 25.22 -1.22 -9.96
N GLN A 227 24.40 -1.36 -11.00
CA GLN A 227 23.04 -0.80 -11.02
C GLN A 227 22.17 -1.41 -9.91
N VAL A 228 22.22 -2.74 -9.73
CA VAL A 228 21.47 -3.43 -8.67
C VAL A 228 21.86 -2.91 -7.30
N THR A 229 23.16 -2.85 -6.98
CA THR A 229 23.63 -2.37 -5.68
C THR A 229 23.18 -0.94 -5.39
N THR A 230 23.35 -0.01 -6.34
CA THR A 230 22.90 1.38 -6.18
C THR A 230 21.39 1.51 -6.00
N LEU A 231 20.59 0.75 -6.76
CA LEU A 231 19.14 0.81 -6.64
C LEU A 231 18.63 0.14 -5.35
N CYS A 232 19.26 -0.94 -4.88
CA CYS A 232 18.97 -1.55 -3.59
C CYS A 232 19.20 -0.56 -2.44
N GLU A 233 20.34 0.15 -2.45
CA GLU A 233 20.62 1.21 -1.46
C GLU A 233 19.57 2.32 -1.53
N ARG A 234 19.19 2.76 -2.75
CA ARG A 234 18.14 3.76 -2.93
C ARG A 234 16.79 3.30 -2.39
N PHE A 235 16.42 2.03 -2.60
CA PHE A 235 15.18 1.46 -2.06
C PHE A 235 15.19 1.46 -0.53
N LEU A 236 16.28 1.02 0.10
CA LEU A 236 16.41 1.01 1.56
C LEU A 236 16.33 2.43 2.15
N ASN A 237 16.97 3.41 1.50
CA ASN A 237 16.85 4.81 1.89
C ASN A 237 15.40 5.33 1.83
N ILE A 238 14.62 4.92 0.82
CA ILE A 238 13.18 5.27 0.75
C ILE A 238 12.42 4.68 1.95
N VAL A 239 12.71 3.44 2.35
CA VAL A 239 12.07 2.80 3.51
C VAL A 239 12.41 3.54 4.81
N GLU A 240 13.67 3.92 5.01
CA GLU A 240 14.10 4.70 6.17
C GLU A 240 13.46 6.10 6.22
N ASP A 241 13.44 6.80 5.09
CA ASP A 241 12.82 8.12 4.97
C ASP A 241 11.30 8.07 5.16
N LEU A 242 10.64 7.02 4.67
CA LEU A 242 9.22 6.77 4.94
C LEU A 242 8.98 6.55 6.43
N ASP A 243 9.84 5.81 7.13
CA ASP A 243 9.72 5.63 8.59
C ASP A 243 9.76 6.98 9.35
N VAL A 244 10.60 7.92 8.88
CA VAL A 244 10.69 9.29 9.41
C VAL A 244 9.44 10.11 9.09
N LEU A 245 8.91 10.03 7.87
CA LEU A 245 7.66 10.68 7.50
C LEU A 245 6.49 10.21 8.38
N LEU A 246 6.36 8.89 8.53
CA LEU A 246 5.31 8.27 9.33
C LEU A 246 5.44 8.65 10.82
N ALA A 247 6.67 8.86 11.32
CA ALA A 247 6.88 9.32 12.69
C ALA A 247 6.31 10.71 12.98
N SER A 248 6.00 11.51 11.95
CA SER A 248 5.55 12.90 12.10
C SER A 248 4.06 13.06 12.43
N HIS A 249 3.30 11.98 12.49
CA HIS A 249 1.87 12.05 12.82
C HIS A 249 1.39 10.80 13.61
N GLU A 250 0.59 11.02 14.66
CA GLU A 250 0.14 9.99 15.60
C GLU A 250 -0.60 8.82 14.94
N GLY A 251 -1.33 9.10 13.84
CA GLY A 251 -2.06 8.09 13.06
C GLY A 251 -1.19 7.06 12.33
N PHE A 252 0.14 7.19 12.37
CA PHE A 252 1.06 6.32 11.65
C PHE A 252 2.16 5.72 12.55
N LEU A 253 1.91 5.59 13.85
CA LEU A 253 2.87 5.04 14.81
C LEU A 253 2.53 3.59 15.18
N LEU A 254 3.54 2.73 15.27
CA LEU A 254 3.38 1.35 15.78
C LEU A 254 3.17 1.33 17.31
N GLY A 255 3.78 2.27 18.04
CA GLY A 255 3.76 2.28 19.50
C GLY A 255 2.36 2.22 20.12
N PRO A 256 1.42 3.10 19.72
CA PRO A 256 0.06 3.08 20.25
C PRO A 256 -0.66 1.74 20.08
N TRP A 257 -0.44 1.03 18.96
CA TRP A 257 -0.99 -0.31 18.74
C TRP A 257 -0.48 -1.33 19.76
N LEU A 258 0.84 -1.37 19.98
CA LEU A 258 1.46 -2.33 20.91
C LEU A 258 1.15 -1.99 22.37
N GLU A 259 1.20 -0.71 22.74
CA GLU A 259 0.87 -0.26 24.10
C GLU A 259 -0.62 -0.45 24.41
N SER A 260 -1.51 -0.27 23.43
CA SER A 260 -2.93 -0.59 23.60
C SER A 260 -3.15 -2.08 23.84
N ALA A 261 -2.43 -2.97 23.15
CA ALA A 261 -2.55 -4.41 23.37
C ALA A 261 -2.07 -4.80 24.77
N LYS A 262 -0.91 -4.28 25.21
CA LYS A 262 -0.38 -4.50 26.56
C LYS A 262 -1.29 -3.94 27.64
N GLY A 263 -1.91 -2.79 27.42
CA GLY A 263 -2.84 -2.17 28.36
C GLY A 263 -4.08 -3.01 28.69
N LEU A 264 -4.39 -4.04 27.89
CA LEU A 264 -5.48 -5.00 28.15
C LEU A 264 -5.06 -6.17 29.07
N ALA A 265 -3.75 -6.36 29.29
CA ALA A 265 -3.22 -7.47 30.08
C ALA A 265 -3.46 -7.29 31.59
N ARG A 266 -3.60 -8.41 32.32
CA ARG A 266 -3.78 -8.42 33.78
C ARG A 266 -2.50 -8.77 34.54
N ASP A 267 -1.55 -9.37 33.85
CA ASP A 267 -0.26 -9.83 34.37
C ASP A 267 0.79 -9.79 33.25
N HIS A 268 2.05 -10.01 33.63
CA HIS A 268 3.19 -9.92 32.71
C HIS A 268 3.18 -11.01 31.63
N GLU A 269 2.64 -12.20 31.93
CA GLU A 269 2.53 -13.28 30.93
C GLU A 269 1.53 -12.88 29.84
N GLN A 270 0.40 -12.31 30.22
CA GLN A 270 -0.57 -11.74 29.28
C GLN A 270 -0.01 -10.55 28.51
N GLU A 271 0.81 -9.71 29.14
CA GLU A 271 1.45 -8.58 28.47
C GLU A 271 2.33 -9.06 27.29
N ILE A 272 3.18 -10.06 27.54
CA ILE A 272 4.01 -10.69 26.50
C ILE A 272 3.12 -11.32 25.41
N GLN A 273 2.08 -12.07 25.80
CA GLN A 273 1.19 -12.74 24.85
C GLN A 273 0.40 -11.74 24.00
N TYR A 274 -0.08 -10.64 24.57
CA TYR A 274 -0.88 -9.64 23.87
C TYR A 274 -0.02 -8.79 22.93
N GLU A 275 1.20 -8.45 23.33
CA GLU A 275 2.15 -7.80 22.41
C GLU A 275 2.53 -8.75 21.25
N TRP A 276 2.80 -10.03 21.54
CA TRP A 276 3.03 -11.04 20.50
C TRP A 276 1.83 -11.14 19.55
N ASN A 277 0.59 -11.18 20.06
CA ASN A 277 -0.62 -11.19 19.23
C ASN A 277 -0.69 -9.96 18.32
N ALA A 278 -0.43 -8.78 18.88
CA ALA A 278 -0.52 -7.49 18.18
C ALA A 278 0.52 -7.39 17.05
N ARG A 279 1.76 -7.81 17.32
CA ARG A 279 2.84 -7.92 16.31
C ARG A 279 2.51 -8.96 15.24
N THR A 280 1.96 -10.10 15.66
CA THR A 280 1.67 -11.23 14.79
C THR A 280 0.56 -10.93 13.79
N GLN A 281 -0.50 -10.26 14.24
CA GLN A 281 -1.64 -9.89 13.41
C GLN A 281 -1.26 -9.01 12.21
N ILE A 282 -0.29 -8.10 12.37
CA ILE A 282 0.11 -7.14 11.31
C ILE A 282 1.30 -7.61 10.46
N THR A 283 1.80 -8.83 10.68
CA THR A 283 3.00 -9.38 9.99
C THR A 283 2.75 -10.79 9.44
N MET A 284 3.36 -11.84 10.00
CA MET A 284 3.28 -13.22 9.51
C MET A 284 1.89 -13.83 9.62
N TRP A 285 1.00 -13.29 10.46
CA TRP A 285 -0.14 -14.06 10.96
C TRP A 285 0.36 -15.34 11.65
N PHE A 286 -0.31 -16.48 11.46
CA PHE A 286 -0.15 -17.61 12.36
C PHE A 286 0.86 -18.67 11.89
N ASP A 287 0.51 -19.45 10.86
CA ASP A 287 1.18 -20.70 10.55
C ASP A 287 2.41 -20.50 9.66
N ASN A 288 3.60 -20.84 10.17
CA ASN A 288 4.79 -20.93 9.33
C ASN A 288 5.67 -22.13 9.70
N THR A 289 6.58 -22.46 8.78
CA THR A 289 7.69 -23.38 9.00
C THR A 289 9.00 -22.64 8.76
N GLU A 290 10.13 -23.30 8.96
CA GLU A 290 11.44 -22.72 8.67
C GLU A 290 11.59 -22.17 7.24
N THR A 291 10.85 -22.72 6.27
CA THR A 291 10.95 -22.33 4.85
C THR A 291 9.64 -21.94 4.20
N LYS A 292 8.51 -21.99 4.92
CA LYS A 292 7.20 -21.64 4.38
C LYS A 292 6.54 -20.62 5.28
N ALA A 293 6.28 -19.44 4.75
CA ALA A 293 5.51 -18.43 5.43
C ALA A 293 4.00 -18.76 5.40
N SER A 294 3.24 -18.10 6.27
CA SER A 294 1.78 -18.22 6.27
C SER A 294 1.19 -17.78 4.93
N LEU A 295 0.06 -18.39 4.57
CA LEU A 295 -0.79 -17.93 3.48
C LEU A 295 -1.40 -16.55 3.77
N LEU A 296 -1.46 -16.14 5.05
CA LEU A 296 -1.95 -14.84 5.50
C LEU A 296 -0.83 -13.84 5.81
N ARG A 297 0.43 -14.16 5.47
CA ARG A 297 1.54 -13.22 5.67
C ARG A 297 1.22 -11.88 5.02
N ASP A 298 1.54 -10.80 5.72
CA ASP A 298 1.35 -9.41 5.30
C ASP A 298 -0.11 -9.08 4.92
N TYR A 299 -1.10 -9.90 5.32
CA TYR A 299 -2.51 -9.64 5.03
C TYR A 299 -2.97 -8.31 5.64
N ALA A 300 -2.64 -8.08 6.92
CA ALA A 300 -2.95 -6.86 7.65
C ALA A 300 -1.74 -5.92 7.74
N ASN A 301 -0.94 -5.81 6.67
CA ASN A 301 0.22 -4.94 6.64
C ASN A 301 -0.14 -3.48 6.97
N LYS A 302 0.86 -2.72 7.45
CA LYS A 302 0.70 -1.32 7.87
C LYS A 302 1.89 -0.49 7.43
N TYR A 303 1.64 0.75 7.06
CA TYR A 303 2.68 1.77 6.96
C TYR A 303 2.78 2.52 8.29
N TRP A 304 3.43 1.89 9.27
CA TRP A 304 3.67 2.51 10.57
C TRP A 304 5.16 2.72 10.83
N SER A 305 5.48 3.88 11.41
CA SER A 305 6.81 4.17 11.94
C SER A 305 7.18 3.15 13.01
N GLY A 306 8.42 2.69 12.97
CA GLY A 306 8.92 1.56 13.73
C GLY A 306 8.74 0.23 13.00
N LEU A 307 7.57 -0.01 12.40
CA LEU A 307 7.33 -1.24 11.62
C LEU A 307 8.13 -1.22 10.30
N LEU A 308 8.18 -0.08 9.60
CA LEU A 308 8.99 0.04 8.39
C LEU A 308 10.47 -0.19 8.70
N ARG A 309 11.03 0.55 9.66
CA ARG A 309 12.45 0.45 9.99
C ARG A 309 12.85 -0.88 10.59
N ASP A 310 12.05 -1.46 11.48
CA ASP A 310 12.49 -2.62 12.27
C ASP A 310 11.95 -3.96 11.73
N TYR A 311 11.02 -3.96 10.77
CA TYR A 311 10.48 -5.17 10.16
C TYR A 311 10.63 -5.20 8.62
N TYR A 312 10.01 -4.27 7.91
CA TYR A 312 10.00 -4.30 6.43
C TYR A 312 11.37 -3.98 5.80
N GLY A 313 12.10 -2.99 6.34
CA GLY A 313 13.44 -2.62 5.90
C GLY A 313 14.44 -3.78 6.01
N PRO A 314 14.56 -4.46 7.16
CA PRO A 314 15.39 -5.65 7.31
C PRO A 314 15.00 -6.79 6.36
N ARG A 315 13.71 -7.04 6.12
CA ARG A 315 13.25 -8.03 5.11
C ARG A 315 13.74 -7.66 3.70
N ALA A 316 13.62 -6.39 3.31
CA ALA A 316 14.13 -5.89 2.04
C ALA A 316 15.64 -6.08 1.92
N ALA A 317 16.39 -5.74 2.98
CA ALA A 317 17.84 -5.88 3.02
C ALA A 317 18.28 -7.34 2.86
N ILE A 318 17.59 -8.30 3.48
CA ILE A 318 17.84 -9.73 3.30
C ILE A 318 17.62 -10.14 1.83
N TYR A 319 16.51 -9.71 1.21
CA TYR A 319 16.25 -9.99 -0.21
C TYR A 319 17.36 -9.45 -1.13
N PHE A 320 17.76 -8.19 -0.93
CA PHE A 320 18.81 -7.54 -1.72
C PHE A 320 20.19 -8.16 -1.49
N LYS A 321 20.51 -8.57 -0.26
CA LYS A 321 21.72 -9.34 0.05
C LYS A 321 21.79 -10.63 -0.78
N HIS A 322 20.69 -11.38 -0.84
CA HIS A 322 20.61 -12.62 -1.63
C HIS A 322 20.69 -12.38 -3.13
N LEU A 323 20.04 -11.33 -3.66
CA LEU A 323 20.18 -10.92 -5.07
C LEU A 323 21.63 -10.59 -5.44
N ILE A 324 22.28 -9.75 -4.65
CA ILE A 324 23.66 -9.31 -4.91
C ILE A 324 24.63 -10.50 -4.76
N SER A 325 24.42 -11.37 -3.77
CA SER A 325 25.22 -12.58 -3.58
C SER A 325 25.13 -13.51 -4.79
N SER A 326 23.92 -13.75 -5.30
CA SER A 326 23.68 -14.53 -6.51
C SER A 326 24.47 -13.96 -7.70
N LEU A 327 24.42 -12.65 -7.94
CA LEU A 327 25.18 -12.00 -9.02
C LEU A 327 26.70 -12.12 -8.85
N LYS A 328 27.22 -11.91 -7.62
CA LYS A 328 28.66 -11.99 -7.33
C LYS A 328 29.22 -13.39 -7.54
N LYS A 329 28.48 -14.41 -7.08
CA LYS A 329 28.88 -15.82 -7.16
C LYS A 329 28.57 -16.45 -8.52
N LYS A 330 27.68 -15.83 -9.31
CA LYS A 330 27.09 -16.39 -10.53
C LYS A 330 26.35 -17.70 -10.26
N GLU A 331 25.66 -17.75 -9.13
CA GLU A 331 24.82 -18.87 -8.70
C GLU A 331 23.35 -18.45 -8.75
N PRO A 332 22.39 -19.40 -8.88
CA PRO A 332 20.97 -19.08 -8.77
C PRO A 332 20.63 -18.37 -7.45
N PHE A 333 19.52 -17.61 -7.44
CA PHE A 333 19.00 -17.01 -6.22
C PHE A 333 18.65 -18.13 -5.22
N ALA A 334 19.20 -18.07 -4.02
CA ALA A 334 19.03 -19.12 -3.02
C ALA A 334 17.69 -18.95 -2.29
N LEU A 335 16.57 -19.21 -2.99
CA LEU A 335 15.21 -18.93 -2.50
C LEU A 335 14.89 -19.57 -1.14
N GLU A 336 15.30 -20.82 -0.91
CA GLU A 336 15.07 -21.46 0.39
C GLU A 336 15.88 -20.84 1.53
N GLU A 337 17.15 -20.47 1.28
CA GLU A 337 17.97 -19.82 2.30
C GLU A 337 17.47 -18.41 2.62
N TRP A 338 17.05 -17.69 1.58
CA TRP A 338 16.37 -16.41 1.75
C TRP A 338 15.11 -16.59 2.61
N ARG A 339 14.27 -17.60 2.32
CA ARG A 339 13.07 -17.95 3.12
C ARG A 339 13.42 -18.21 4.58
N ARG A 340 14.43 -19.05 4.85
CA ARG A 340 14.91 -19.30 6.23
C ARG A 340 15.26 -18.01 6.96
N GLU A 341 16.04 -17.14 6.32
CA GLU A 341 16.50 -15.89 6.96
C GLU A 341 15.34 -14.93 7.26
N TRP A 342 14.45 -14.65 6.31
CA TRP A 342 13.41 -13.64 6.53
C TRP A 342 12.26 -14.15 7.42
N ILE A 343 11.96 -15.45 7.39
CA ILE A 343 10.98 -16.06 8.31
C ILE A 343 11.53 -16.04 9.73
N SER A 344 12.80 -16.42 9.93
CA SER A 344 13.45 -16.33 11.24
C SER A 344 13.45 -14.89 11.77
N LEU A 345 13.80 -13.91 10.93
CA LEU A 345 13.71 -12.50 11.28
C LEU A 345 12.30 -12.11 11.75
N THR A 346 11.26 -12.57 11.04
CA THR A 346 9.88 -12.26 11.40
C THR A 346 9.50 -12.86 12.75
N ASN A 347 9.79 -14.15 12.98
CA ASN A 347 9.47 -14.83 14.23
C ASN A 347 10.19 -14.19 15.43
N ASN A 348 11.44 -13.76 15.23
CA ASN A 348 12.21 -13.03 16.24
C ASN A 348 11.57 -11.67 16.53
N TRP A 349 11.19 -10.90 15.49
CA TRP A 349 10.55 -9.59 15.66
C TRP A 349 9.19 -9.69 16.37
N GLN A 350 8.41 -10.74 16.09
CA GLN A 350 7.12 -10.99 16.74
C GLN A 350 7.27 -11.33 18.22
N SER A 351 8.37 -12.01 18.59
CA SER A 351 8.66 -12.41 19.97
C SER A 351 9.45 -11.35 20.76
N ASP A 352 9.86 -10.27 20.11
CA ASP A 352 10.54 -9.13 20.74
C ASP A 352 9.53 -8.26 21.52
N MET A 353 10.03 -7.57 22.54
CA MET A 353 9.31 -6.61 23.39
C MET A 353 9.90 -5.20 23.27
N LYS A 354 10.59 -4.90 22.17
CA LYS A 354 11.15 -3.57 21.89
C LYS A 354 10.04 -2.51 21.96
N VAL A 355 10.24 -1.51 22.82
CA VAL A 355 9.32 -0.38 22.98
C VAL A 355 9.45 0.59 21.79
N PHE A 356 8.31 1.07 21.31
CA PHE A 356 8.20 2.06 20.24
C PHE A 356 7.57 3.35 20.78
N THR A 357 7.93 4.50 20.19
CA THR A 357 7.36 5.79 20.59
C THR A 357 5.84 5.80 20.38
N THR A 358 5.12 6.39 21.34
CA THR A 358 3.68 6.65 21.28
C THR A 358 3.36 8.12 21.00
N THR A 359 4.38 8.90 20.66
CA THR A 359 4.26 10.32 20.35
C THR A 359 4.94 10.64 19.04
N ALA A 360 4.28 11.47 18.25
CA ALA A 360 4.78 11.93 16.97
C ALA A 360 5.95 12.89 17.13
N THR A 361 6.89 12.85 16.19
CA THR A 361 8.07 13.72 16.18
C THR A 361 8.39 14.18 14.75
N GLY A 362 8.90 15.40 14.63
CA GLY A 362 9.22 16.00 13.34
C GLY A 362 8.08 16.85 12.77
N ASP A 363 8.43 17.66 11.78
CA ASP A 363 7.50 18.56 11.11
C ASP A 363 7.05 17.93 9.79
N THR A 364 5.78 17.52 9.74
CA THR A 364 5.21 16.82 8.58
C THR A 364 5.42 17.57 7.27
N LEU A 365 5.17 18.88 7.24
CA LEU A 365 5.23 19.66 6.01
C LEU A 365 6.66 19.76 5.48
N ASN A 366 7.63 20.06 6.35
CA ASN A 366 9.03 20.15 5.98
C ASN A 366 9.61 18.79 5.59
N ILE A 367 9.23 17.71 6.28
CA ILE A 367 9.63 16.36 5.90
C ILE A 367 9.08 16.02 4.51
N SER A 368 7.78 16.20 4.27
CA SER A 368 7.19 15.93 2.96
C SER A 368 7.81 16.75 1.84
N ARG A 369 8.11 18.05 2.06
CA ARG A 369 8.84 18.89 1.10
C ARG A 369 10.23 18.33 0.79
N ALA A 370 10.99 17.94 1.82
CA ALA A 370 12.32 17.37 1.65
C ALA A 370 12.27 16.06 0.84
N LEU A 371 11.31 15.18 1.12
CA LEU A 371 11.16 13.90 0.43
C LEU A 371 10.68 14.08 -1.02
N TYR A 372 9.76 15.00 -1.27
CA TYR A 372 9.34 15.35 -2.62
C TYR A 372 10.54 15.85 -3.45
N ILE A 373 11.36 16.75 -2.91
CA ILE A 373 12.58 17.23 -3.59
C ILE A 373 13.58 16.09 -3.82
N LYS A 374 13.75 15.20 -2.84
CA LYS A 374 14.73 14.09 -2.89
C LYS A 374 14.36 13.04 -3.93
N TYR A 375 13.07 12.73 -4.09
CA TYR A 375 12.63 11.56 -4.87
C TYR A 375 11.71 11.87 -6.06
N LEU A 376 10.82 12.86 -5.94
CA LEU A 376 9.65 12.99 -6.82
C LEU A 376 9.74 14.18 -7.79
N ARG A 377 10.34 15.31 -7.38
CA ARG A 377 10.42 16.55 -8.18
C ARG A 377 10.97 16.36 -9.60
N ASN A 378 11.90 15.40 -9.73
CA ASN A 378 12.62 15.10 -10.96
C ASN A 378 12.35 13.68 -11.45
N ALA A 379 11.27 13.04 -10.97
CA ALA A 379 10.94 11.67 -11.34
C ALA A 379 10.97 11.52 -12.87
N ASP A 380 10.35 12.44 -13.61
CA ASP A 380 10.31 12.43 -15.08
C ASP A 380 11.69 12.49 -15.75
N SER A 381 12.63 13.26 -15.18
CA SER A 381 13.96 13.50 -15.76
C SER A 381 14.96 12.36 -15.60
N LEU A 382 14.66 11.33 -14.80
CA LEU A 382 15.54 10.18 -14.54
C LEU A 382 15.42 9.05 -15.60
N GLY A 383 14.90 9.37 -16.80
CA GLY A 383 14.64 8.39 -17.84
C GLY A 383 13.48 7.48 -17.47
N LEU A 384 12.32 8.08 -17.16
CA LEU A 384 11.04 7.40 -16.96
C LEU A 384 10.21 7.42 -18.26
N ASP A 385 10.81 7.05 -19.39
CA ASP A 385 10.05 6.70 -20.58
C ASP A 385 9.67 5.22 -20.53
N GLY A 386 8.37 4.94 -20.54
CA GLY A 386 7.89 3.58 -20.68
C GLY A 386 6.43 3.34 -20.34
N MET A 387 5.51 4.16 -20.85
CA MET A 387 4.15 3.82 -21.33
C MET A 387 3.18 4.98 -21.07
N ASP A 388 2.96 5.81 -22.10
CA ASP A 388 1.64 6.40 -22.28
C ASP A 388 0.65 5.25 -22.55
N SER A 389 -0.47 5.25 -21.84
CA SER A 389 -1.58 4.29 -21.98
C SER A 389 -2.31 4.38 -23.33
N PHE A 390 -1.82 5.16 -24.28
CA PHE A 390 -2.29 5.21 -25.65
C PHE A 390 -1.09 5.17 -26.61
N GLY A 391 -0.75 3.97 -27.09
CA GLY A 391 0.35 3.74 -28.01
C GLY A 391 0.33 4.61 -29.26
N LYS A 392 0.93 5.81 -29.18
CA LYS A 392 1.35 6.61 -30.32
C LYS A 392 2.77 7.13 -30.08
N PRO A 393 3.67 7.00 -31.05
CA PRO A 393 5.02 7.53 -30.92
C PRO A 393 5.00 9.05 -31.01
N ALA A 394 5.70 9.71 -30.09
CA ALA A 394 5.99 11.13 -30.19
C ALA A 394 6.94 11.37 -31.38
N SER A 395 6.47 12.13 -32.37
CA SER A 395 7.30 12.67 -33.44
C SER A 395 7.94 13.98 -32.97
N LEU A 396 9.28 14.01 -33.10
CA LEU A 396 10.25 15.12 -33.10
C LEU A 396 9.75 16.54 -32.84
#